data_AF-C7CFF6-F1
#
_entry.id   AF-C7CFF6-F1
#
_cell.length_a   1.000
_cell.length_b   1.000
_cell.length_c   1.000
_cell.angle_alpha   90.00
_cell.angle_beta   90.00
_cell.angle_gamma   90.00
#
_symmetry.space_group_name_H-M   'P 1'
#
loop_
_entity.id
_entity.type
_entity.pdbx_description
1 polymer ?
#
loop_
_entity_poly.entity_id
_entity_poly.type
_entity_poly.pdbx_seq_one_letter_code
_entity_poly.pdbx_strand_id
1 'polypeptide(L)'
;MSKSIPVLAGLLGAGLAGNGIFMLASPEAWYFAVPGVTTTGPYNQHFLRDIGLIFVLIGSGFIYGAVRPRSRVLLWSMGAIWLSGHALFHFWEVAVGICGPEVLPRDFPAVTLPALIAVALSIWSFRHADH
;
A
#
# COMPACT_ATOMS: atom_id res chain seq x y z
N MET A 1 20.33 -12.78 11.28
CA MET A 1 18.99 -12.16 11.26
C MET A 1 17.99 -13.19 10.75
N SER A 2 16.82 -13.34 11.39
CA SER A 2 15.77 -14.21 10.88
C SER A 2 15.37 -13.78 9.45
N LYS A 3 15.27 -14.73 8.52
CA LYS A 3 14.81 -14.47 7.14
C LYS A 3 13.35 -13.98 7.07
N SER A 4 12.62 -14.00 8.19
CA SER A 4 11.20 -13.64 8.25
C SER A 4 10.90 -12.20 7.84
N ILE A 5 11.75 -11.22 8.19
CA ILE A 5 11.46 -9.80 7.88
C ILE A 5 11.59 -9.51 6.37
N PRO A 6 12.69 -9.89 5.69
CA PRO A 6 12.74 -9.75 4.23
C PRO A 6 11.64 -10.53 3.51
N VAL A 7 11.23 -11.71 4.02
CA VAL A 7 10.11 -12.48 3.45
C VAL A 7 8.79 -11.72 3.59
N LEU A 8 8.48 -11.19 4.78
CA LEU A 8 7.27 -10.39 5.00
C LEU A 8 7.24 -9.14 4.11
N ALA A 9 8.37 -8.45 3.97
CA ALA A 9 8.49 -7.31 3.07
C ALA A 9 8.28 -7.71 1.60
N GLY A 10 8.83 -8.86 1.19
CA GLY A 10 8.61 -9.42 -0.14
C GLY A 10 7.14 -9.77 -0.40
N LEU A 11 6.44 -10.37 0.57
CA LEU A 11 5.01 -10.69 0.49
C LEU A 11 4.14 -9.44 0.40
N LEU A 12 4.40 -8.44 1.26
CA LEU A 12 3.73 -7.14 1.19
C LEU A 12 3.96 -6.50 -0.18
N GLY A 13 5.22 -6.45 -0.64
CA GLY A 13 5.59 -5.86 -1.91
C GLY A 13 4.95 -6.57 -3.10
N ALA A 14 4.89 -7.90 -3.09
CA ALA A 14 4.22 -8.69 -4.11
C ALA A 14 2.70 -8.45 -4.14
N GLY A 15 2.05 -8.34 -2.97
CA GLY A 15 0.63 -8.00 -2.88
C GLY A 15 0.32 -6.62 -3.43
N LEU A 16 1.12 -5.61 -3.08
CA LEU A 16 0.99 -4.24 -3.58
C LEU A 16 1.19 -4.17 -5.09
N ALA A 17 2.26 -4.80 -5.60
CA ALA A 17 2.55 -4.83 -7.03
C ALA A 17 1.47 -5.60 -7.81
N GLY A 18 0.99 -6.73 -7.27
CA GLY A 18 -0.11 -7.50 -7.87
C GLY A 18 -1.41 -6.69 -7.98
N ASN A 19 -1.76 -5.97 -6.91
CA ASN A 19 -2.92 -5.06 -6.91
C ASN A 19 -2.76 -3.94 -7.96
N GLY A 20 -1.59 -3.30 -8.01
CA GLY A 20 -1.30 -2.27 -9.00
C GLY A 20 -1.32 -2.80 -10.44
N ILE A 21 -0.78 -3.99 -10.68
CA ILE A 21 -0.85 -4.66 -11.99
C ILE A 21 -2.30 -4.94 -12.39
N PHE A 22 -3.16 -5.36 -11.46
CA PHE A 22 -4.58 -5.58 -11.75
C PHE A 22 -5.27 -4.26 -12.17
N MET A 23 -5.01 -3.16 -11.46
CA MET A 23 -5.49 -1.82 -11.86
C MET A 23 -5.00 -1.40 -13.26
N LEU A 24 -3.76 -1.73 -13.61
CA LEU A 24 -3.17 -1.38 -14.92
C LEU A 24 -3.76 -2.21 -16.06
N ALA A 25 -3.83 -3.53 -15.87
CA ALA A 25 -4.23 -4.48 -16.89
C ALA A 25 -5.75 -4.47 -17.12
N SER A 26 -6.54 -4.34 -16.06
CA SER A 26 -8.01 -4.42 -16.13
C SER A 26 -8.67 -3.48 -15.10
N PRO A 27 -8.54 -2.15 -15.29
CA PRO A 27 -9.03 -1.15 -14.33
C PRO A 27 -10.53 -1.26 -14.04
N GLU A 28 -11.35 -1.57 -15.05
CA GLU A 28 -12.80 -1.72 -14.87
C GLU A 28 -13.16 -2.92 -13.99
N ALA A 29 -12.55 -4.08 -14.25
CA ALA A 29 -12.78 -5.25 -13.41
C ALA A 29 -12.29 -5.02 -11.97
N TRP A 30 -11.17 -4.31 -11.79
CA TRP A 30 -10.70 -3.91 -10.46
C TRP A 30 -11.71 -3.02 -9.74
N TYR A 31 -12.25 -2.01 -10.43
CA TYR A 31 -13.24 -1.07 -9.90
C TYR A 31 -14.49 -1.76 -9.34
N PHE A 32 -14.98 -2.79 -10.03
CA PHE A 32 -16.15 -3.56 -9.57
C PHE A 32 -15.82 -4.68 -8.59
N ALA A 33 -14.58 -5.18 -8.56
CA ALA A 33 -14.17 -6.27 -7.67
C ALA A 33 -13.84 -5.79 -6.25
N VAL A 34 -13.35 -4.55 -6.09
CA VAL A 34 -12.91 -4.05 -4.77
C VAL A 34 -14.09 -3.41 -4.02
N PRO A 35 -14.46 -3.94 -2.84
CA PRO A 35 -15.58 -3.43 -2.06
C PRO A 35 -15.43 -1.95 -1.72
N GLY A 36 -16.51 -1.18 -1.91
CA GLY A 36 -16.56 0.24 -1.54
C GLY A 36 -16.05 1.22 -2.59
N VAL A 37 -15.24 0.78 -3.55
CA VAL A 37 -14.70 1.66 -4.61
C VAL A 37 -15.81 2.27 -5.46
N THR A 38 -16.87 1.51 -5.74
CA THR A 38 -18.01 2.02 -6.51
C THR A 38 -18.81 3.10 -5.79
N THR A 39 -18.60 3.28 -4.48
CA THR A 39 -19.30 4.29 -3.66
C THR A 39 -18.54 5.60 -3.50
N THR A 40 -17.28 5.68 -3.95
CA THR A 40 -16.41 6.86 -3.78
C THR A 40 -16.32 7.77 -5.01
N GLY A 41 -16.97 7.40 -6.12
CA GLY A 41 -17.05 8.21 -7.34
C GLY A 41 -17.20 7.38 -8.61
N PRO A 42 -17.46 8.03 -9.76
CA PRO A 42 -17.62 7.33 -11.04
C PRO A 42 -16.30 6.70 -11.51
N TYR A 43 -16.41 5.62 -12.30
CA TYR A 43 -15.26 4.97 -12.90
C TYR A 43 -14.43 5.94 -13.76
N ASN A 44 -13.12 5.99 -13.50
CA ASN A 44 -12.14 6.74 -14.29
C ASN A 44 -10.90 5.88 -14.53
N GLN A 45 -10.76 5.35 -15.74
CA GLN A 45 -9.67 4.44 -16.09
C GLN A 45 -8.28 5.08 -15.95
N HIS A 46 -8.15 6.37 -16.24
CA HIS A 46 -6.87 7.06 -16.18
C HIS A 46 -6.42 7.16 -14.73
N PHE A 47 -7.32 7.62 -13.85
CA PHE A 47 -7.06 7.73 -12.42
C PHE A 47 -6.72 6.38 -11.77
N LEU A 48 -7.45 5.31 -12.12
CA LEU A 48 -7.14 3.98 -11.61
C LEU A 48 -5.76 3.48 -12.04
N ARG A 49 -5.32 3.79 -13.26
CA ARG A 49 -3.99 3.43 -13.74
C ARG A 49 -2.89 4.23 -13.06
N ASP A 50 -3.13 5.50 -12.74
CA ASP A 50 -2.18 6.30 -11.94
C ASP A 50 -1.99 5.70 -10.55
N ILE A 51 -3.08 5.29 -9.90
CA ILE A 51 -3.03 4.55 -8.63
C ILE A 51 -2.27 3.21 -8.82
N GLY A 52 -2.54 2.50 -9.92
CA GLY A 52 -1.84 1.27 -10.26
C GLY A 52 -0.32 1.45 -10.34
N LEU A 53 0.15 2.51 -11.00
CA LEU A 53 1.58 2.81 -11.13
C LEU A 53 2.26 3.03 -9.78
N ILE A 54 1.64 3.78 -8.87
CA ILE A 54 2.23 4.03 -7.54
C ILE A 54 2.23 2.76 -6.68
N PHE A 55 1.21 1.91 -6.77
CA PHE A 55 1.20 0.60 -6.10
C PHE A 55 2.31 -0.34 -6.61
N VAL A 56 2.54 -0.37 -7.93
CA VAL A 56 3.64 -1.12 -8.53
C VAL A 56 5.00 -0.57 -8.07
N LEU A 57 5.16 0.77 -8.04
CA LEU A 57 6.38 1.41 -7.57
C LEU A 57 6.70 1.05 -6.11
N ILE A 58 5.72 1.21 -5.22
CA ILE A 58 5.87 0.91 -3.79
C ILE A 58 6.15 -0.59 -3.59
N GLY A 59 5.37 -1.46 -4.25
CA GLY A 59 5.56 -2.90 -4.17
C GLY A 59 6.95 -3.34 -4.62
N SER A 60 7.43 -2.78 -5.73
CA SER A 60 8.79 -2.99 -6.24
C SER A 60 9.86 -2.50 -5.26
N GLY A 61 9.63 -1.35 -4.61
CA GLY A 61 10.51 -0.83 -3.57
C GLY A 61 10.65 -1.76 -2.36
N PHE A 62 9.54 -2.37 -1.92
CA PHE A 62 9.56 -3.36 -0.83
C PHE A 62 10.34 -4.62 -1.21
N ILE A 63 10.07 -5.19 -2.39
CA ILE A 63 10.78 -6.36 -2.94
C ILE A 63 12.27 -6.07 -3.10
N TYR A 64 12.63 -4.94 -3.70
CA TYR A 64 14.02 -4.57 -3.92
C TYR A 64 14.76 -4.35 -2.59
N GLY A 65 14.16 -3.67 -1.62
CA GLY A 65 14.73 -3.50 -0.28
C GLY A 65 14.86 -4.82 0.51
N ALA A 66 14.07 -5.85 0.18
CA ALA A 66 14.22 -7.17 0.78
C ALA A 66 15.53 -7.85 0.32
N VAL A 67 15.91 -7.71 -0.96
CA VAL A 67 17.13 -8.30 -1.54
C VAL A 67 18.35 -7.38 -1.47
N ARG A 68 18.16 -6.07 -1.33
CA ARG A 68 19.23 -5.07 -1.29
C ARG A 68 19.17 -4.23 0.00
N PRO A 69 19.83 -4.67 1.09
CA PRO A 69 19.74 -4.01 2.40
C PRO A 69 20.12 -2.51 2.39
N ARG A 70 21.10 -2.11 1.56
CA ARG A 70 21.59 -0.72 1.50
C ARG A 70 20.53 0.31 1.09
N SER A 71 19.53 -0.09 0.30
CA SER A 71 18.44 0.80 -0.15
C SER A 71 17.17 0.65 0.67
N ARG A 72 17.11 -0.33 1.57
CA ARG A 72 15.91 -0.75 2.30
C ARG A 72 15.27 0.41 3.06
N VAL A 73 16.06 1.10 3.87
CA VAL A 73 15.59 2.17 4.76
C VAL A 73 14.87 3.24 3.96
N LEU A 74 15.49 3.73 2.88
CA LEU A 74 14.89 4.75 2.03
C LEU A 74 13.60 4.24 1.37
N LEU A 75 13.67 3.10 0.67
CA LEU A 75 12.56 2.61 -0.14
C LEU A 75 11.34 2.21 0.70
N TRP A 76 11.55 1.50 1.81
CA TRP A 76 10.46 1.08 2.68
C TRP A 76 9.82 2.29 3.38
N SER A 77 10.63 3.28 3.78
CA SER A 77 10.10 4.50 4.41
C SER A 77 9.25 5.33 3.44
N MET A 78 9.69 5.49 2.19
CA MET A 78 8.90 6.19 1.17
C MET A 78 7.56 5.48 0.93
N GLY A 79 7.58 4.15 0.82
CA GLY A 79 6.37 3.34 0.72
C GLY A 79 5.46 3.46 1.93
N ALA A 80 6.02 3.40 3.14
CA ALA A 80 5.27 3.56 4.39
C ALA A 80 4.61 4.93 4.49
N ILE A 81 5.31 6.01 4.15
CA ILE A 81 4.76 7.38 4.17
C ILE A 81 3.55 7.48 3.25
N TRP A 82 3.67 6.99 2.01
CA TRP A 82 2.55 7.05 1.07
C TRP A 82 1.36 6.21 1.53
N LEU A 83 1.60 4.96 1.97
CA LEU A 83 0.54 4.07 2.46
C LEU A 83 -0.15 4.63 3.71
N SER A 84 0.61 5.24 4.63
CA SER A 84 0.05 5.92 5.80
C SER A 84 -0.75 7.15 5.42
N GLY A 85 -0.27 7.98 4.49
CA GLY A 85 -1.03 9.12 3.97
C GLY A 85 -2.35 8.67 3.34
N HIS A 86 -2.33 7.59 2.55
CA HIS A 86 -3.53 6.99 1.97
C HIS A 86 -4.48 6.47 3.06
N ALA A 87 -3.99 5.71 4.03
CA ALA A 87 -4.83 5.24 5.12
C ALA A 87 -5.45 6.39 5.91
N LEU A 88 -4.67 7.42 6.26
CA LEU A 88 -5.16 8.62 6.95
C LEU A 88 -6.20 9.39 6.13
N PHE A 89 -6.13 9.34 4.80
CA PHE A 89 -7.14 9.95 3.93
C PHE A 89 -8.52 9.29 4.12
N HIS A 90 -8.59 7.96 4.25
CA HIS A 90 -9.86 7.26 4.56
C HIS A 90 -10.43 7.67 5.93
N PHE A 91 -9.57 7.83 6.95
CA PHE A 91 -10.01 8.37 8.25
C PHE A 91 -10.49 9.82 8.13
N TRP A 92 -9.82 10.63 7.31
CA TRP A 92 -10.21 12.01 7.06
C TRP A 92 -11.57 12.08 6.35
N GLU A 93 -11.84 11.25 5.35
CA GLU A 93 -13.14 11.18 4.66
C GLU A 93 -14.29 10.90 5.63
N VAL A 94 -14.07 10.02 6.61
CA VAL A 94 -15.04 9.78 7.70
C VAL A 94 -15.16 11.01 8.61
N ALA A 95 -14.03 11.62 8.99
CA ALA A 95 -14.02 12.77 9.88
C ALA A 95 -14.74 14.01 9.30
N VAL A 96 -14.68 14.20 7.97
CA VAL A 96 -15.37 15.30 7.28
C VAL A 96 -16.76 14.93 6.77
N GLY A 97 -17.24 13.71 7.01
CA GLY A 97 -18.59 13.26 6.67
C GLY A 97 -18.81 12.89 5.20
N ILE A 98 -17.74 12.63 4.44
CA ILE A 98 -17.82 12.11 3.06
C ILE A 98 -18.23 10.63 3.08
N CYS A 99 -17.77 9.87 4.07
CA CYS A 99 -18.10 8.45 4.27
C CYS A 99 -18.58 8.19 5.70
N GLY A 100 -19.40 7.15 5.90
CA GLY A 100 -19.74 6.67 7.23
C GLY A 100 -18.61 5.82 7.85
N PRO A 101 -18.58 5.65 9.19
CA PRO A 101 -17.51 4.93 9.89
C PRO A 101 -17.40 3.45 9.52
N GLU A 102 -18.44 2.85 8.92
CA GLU A 102 -18.47 1.48 8.43
C GLU A 102 -17.42 1.17 7.35
N VAL A 103 -16.88 2.21 6.68
CA VAL A 103 -15.78 2.04 5.72
C VAL A 103 -14.49 1.62 6.40
N LEU A 104 -14.24 2.05 7.64
CA LEU A 104 -12.99 1.78 8.35
C LEU A 104 -12.71 0.28 8.57
N PRO A 105 -13.65 -0.53 9.11
CA PRO A 105 -13.43 -1.97 9.23
C PRO A 105 -13.38 -2.69 7.87
N ARG A 106 -14.12 -2.20 6.86
CA ARG A 106 -14.07 -2.74 5.48
C ARG A 106 -12.69 -2.54 4.85
N ASP A 107 -12.13 -1.34 5.00
CA ASP A 107 -10.91 -0.92 4.34
C ASP A 107 -9.65 -1.34 5.12
N PHE A 108 -9.79 -1.66 6.42
CA PHE A 108 -8.69 -2.05 7.29
C PHE A 108 -7.75 -3.12 6.67
N PRO A 109 -8.23 -4.25 6.11
CA PRO A 109 -7.34 -5.30 5.61
C PRO A 109 -6.49 -4.88 4.41
N ALA A 110 -7.00 -3.97 3.56
CA ALA A 110 -6.39 -3.61 2.28
C ALA A 110 -5.77 -2.21 2.26
N VAL A 111 -6.09 -1.36 3.24
CA VAL A 111 -5.62 0.04 3.32
C VAL A 111 -4.78 0.25 4.58
N THR A 112 -5.37 0.08 5.76
CA THR A 112 -4.72 0.40 7.04
C THR A 112 -3.67 -0.63 7.44
N LEU A 113 -3.98 -1.92 7.32
CA LEU A 113 -3.08 -3.00 7.71
C LEU A 113 -1.77 -3.01 6.88
N PRO A 114 -1.79 -2.87 5.54
CA PRO A 114 -0.56 -2.72 4.75
C PRO A 114 0.29 -1.52 5.18
N ALA A 115 -0.33 -0.40 5.53
CA ALA A 115 0.37 0.78 6.04
C ALA A 115 1.06 0.49 7.38
N LEU A 116 0.37 -0.17 8.32
CA LEU A 116 0.95 -0.55 9.62
C LEU A 116 2.12 -1.53 9.46
N ILE A 117 2.00 -2.51 8.57
CA ILE A 117 3.09 -3.44 8.25
C ILE A 117 4.27 -2.68 7.64
N ALA A 118 4.01 -1.79 6.67
CA ALA A 118 5.04 -0.96 6.04
C ALA A 118 5.80 -0.10 7.06
N VAL A 119 5.10 0.53 8.00
CA VAL A 119 5.69 1.30 9.10
C VAL A 119 6.55 0.42 9.99
N ALA A 120 6.04 -0.74 10.43
CA ALA A 120 6.79 -1.67 11.27
C ALA A 120 8.07 -2.17 10.58
N LEU A 121 7.99 -2.51 9.30
CA LEU A 121 9.14 -2.90 8.47
C LEU A 121 10.16 -1.76 8.35
N SER A 122 9.68 -0.53 8.15
CA SER A 122 10.53 0.66 8.02
C SER A 122 11.27 0.95 9.33
N ILE A 123 10.57 0.98 10.47
CA ILE A 123 11.17 1.15 11.80
C ILE A 123 12.21 0.06 12.07
N TRP A 124 11.86 -1.20 11.77
CA TRP A 124 12.80 -2.30 11.91
C TRP A 124 14.04 -2.10 11.03
N SER A 125 13.88 -1.62 9.79
CA SER A 125 15.01 -1.38 8.89
C SER A 125 15.96 -0.30 9.38
N PHE A 126 15.45 0.80 9.96
CA PHE A 126 16.27 1.84 10.57
C PHE A 126 17.11 1.30 11.74
N ARG A 127 16.50 0.47 12.61
CA ARG A 127 17.18 -0.11 13.78
C ARG A 127 18.29 -1.10 13.43
N HIS A 128 18.34 -1.56 12.19
CA HIS A 128 19.32 -2.53 11.70
C HIS A 128 20.07 -2.02 10.47
N ALA A 129 20.10 -0.71 10.28
CA ALA A 129 21.00 -0.09 9.33
C ALA A 129 22.41 -0.08 9.93
N ASP A 130 23.41 -0.57 9.19
CA ASP A 130 24.81 -0.39 9.55
C ASP A 130 25.10 1.11 9.36
N HIS A 131 25.12 1.87 10.46
CA HIS A 131 25.49 3.28 10.51
C HIS A 131 27.01 3.44 10.64
#